data_AF-H6N5M2-F1
#
_entry.id   AF-H6N5M2-F1
#
_cell.length_a   1.000
_cell.length_b   1.000
_cell.length_c   1.000
_cell.angle_alpha   90.00
_cell.angle_beta   90.00
_cell.angle_gamma   90.00
#
_symmetry.space_group_name_H-M   'P 1'
#
loop_
_entity.id
_entity.type
_entity.pdbx_description
1 polymer ?
#
loop_
_entity_poly.entity_id
_entity_poly.type
_entity_poly.pdbx_seq_one_letter_code
_entity_poly.pdbx_strand_id
1 'polypeptide(L)'
;MLSYHERLQGWNRDKNLLFLSLYLVFSFLFLKYPSFIKLLFLIPVLLYVYAFDINFSLVKKAVLLSITLWLITFVPLPKVESTYPSLLNRYFSPHKHLISFVKENYSEKSSELISLLLFNGGKDTSQYYKVFKDLGIAHLVCISGFHFSLISKVIKTLFLGIRRIEKLLIPVVLVLWWSFANYSIPGLRVLLEIFIPAKSRIRRWSASVLISPVFNVEIYASYSFLLSFFISLLLILVKEYNCNSISKMMWAYLLIFIFTTLIFLPIHRKIHFLSFFNLSLFFPIVSALFVYCFLTFWCVPLSSGIEYMMHPFLFLLEKARDNNKVFQVHEWGYDYSYFFLALFSIFLIMKHRRELY
;
A
#
# COMPACT_ATOMS: atom_id res chain seq x y z
N MET A 1 7.06 7.97 -26.69
CA MET A 1 7.42 8.99 -25.68
C MET A 1 6.47 10.15 -25.87
N LEU A 2 5.87 10.71 -24.81
CA LEU A 2 5.10 11.96 -24.92
C LEU A 2 6.07 13.12 -25.16
N SER A 3 5.68 14.06 -26.02
CA SER A 3 6.37 15.33 -26.21
C SER A 3 6.37 16.17 -24.91
N TYR A 4 7.27 17.15 -24.82
CA TYR A 4 7.34 18.07 -23.69
C TYR A 4 5.99 18.78 -23.44
N HIS A 5 5.37 19.30 -24.50
CA HIS A 5 4.08 19.99 -24.40
C HIS A 5 2.95 19.09 -23.92
N GLU A 6 2.88 17.83 -24.37
CA GLU A 6 1.88 16.88 -23.89
C GLU A 6 2.07 16.55 -22.41
N ARG A 7 3.32 16.44 -21.92
CA ARG A 7 3.62 16.23 -20.49
C ARG A 7 3.17 17.43 -19.66
N LEU A 8 3.50 18.65 -20.10
CA LEU A 8 3.13 19.87 -19.40
C LEU A 8 1.60 20.07 -19.35
N GLN A 9 0.91 19.81 -20.46
CA GLN A 9 -0.56 19.87 -20.51
C GLN A 9 -1.22 18.79 -19.64
N GLY A 10 -0.66 17.58 -19.62
CA GLY A 10 -1.10 16.51 -18.71
C GLY A 10 -0.93 16.92 -17.25
N TRP A 11 0.27 17.40 -16.88
CA TRP A 11 0.57 17.85 -15.53
C TRP A 11 -0.33 19.00 -15.06
N ASN A 12 -0.56 20.00 -15.92
CA ASN A 12 -1.44 21.12 -15.57
C ASN A 12 -2.88 20.69 -15.23
N ARG A 13 -3.33 19.54 -15.75
CA ARG A 13 -4.63 18.95 -15.39
C ARG A 13 -4.58 18.15 -14.09
N ASP A 14 -3.42 17.57 -13.76
CA ASP A 14 -3.28 16.60 -12.67
C ASP A 14 -2.79 17.24 -11.36
N LYS A 15 -1.98 18.31 -11.43
CA LYS A 15 -1.33 18.98 -10.28
C LYS A 15 -2.32 19.42 -9.20
N ASN A 16 -3.49 19.92 -9.60
CA ASN A 16 -4.53 20.39 -8.68
C ASN A 16 -5.16 19.24 -7.88
N LEU A 17 -5.40 18.09 -8.53
CA LEU A 17 -5.97 16.92 -7.87
C LEU A 17 -4.95 16.24 -6.96
N LEU A 18 -3.69 16.18 -7.39
CA LEU A 18 -2.60 15.69 -6.56
C LEU A 18 -2.41 16.56 -5.31
N PHE A 19 -2.39 17.89 -5.47
CA PHE A 19 -2.36 18.84 -4.36
C PHE A 19 -3.51 18.57 -3.38
N LEU A 20 -4.75 18.55 -3.87
CA LEU A 20 -5.93 18.35 -3.02
C LEU A 20 -5.83 17.05 -2.23
N SER A 21 -5.41 15.96 -2.88
CA SER A 21 -5.28 14.64 -2.26
C SER A 21 -4.22 14.62 -1.16
N LEU A 22 -3.02 15.15 -1.45
CA LEU A 22 -1.92 15.21 -0.49
C LEU A 22 -2.23 16.13 0.68
N TYR A 23 -2.77 17.32 0.39
CA TYR A 23 -3.16 18.30 1.39
C TYR A 23 -4.19 17.72 2.35
N LEU A 24 -5.19 17.03 1.82
CA LEU A 24 -6.30 16.50 2.61
C LEU A 24 -5.87 15.35 3.53
N VAL A 25 -5.00 14.44 3.06
CA VAL A 25 -4.39 13.43 3.94
C VAL A 25 -3.55 14.08 5.03
N PHE A 26 -2.70 15.05 4.68
CA PHE A 26 -1.83 15.72 5.63
C PHE A 26 -2.61 16.51 6.69
N SER A 27 -3.52 17.38 6.24
CA SER A 27 -4.34 18.21 7.13
C SER A 27 -5.23 17.37 8.03
N PHE A 28 -5.80 16.25 7.54
CA PHE A 28 -6.54 15.32 8.38
C PHE A 28 -5.68 14.74 9.51
N LEU A 29 -4.47 14.26 9.18
CA LEU A 29 -3.52 13.73 10.18
C LEU A 29 -3.06 14.79 11.19
N PHE A 30 -2.89 16.03 10.73
CA PHE A 30 -2.54 17.17 11.57
C PHE A 30 -3.68 17.53 12.53
N LEU A 31 -4.90 17.69 12.03
CA LEU A 31 -6.08 18.04 12.83
C LEU A 31 -6.42 16.95 13.86
N LYS A 32 -6.26 15.67 13.50
CA LYS A 32 -6.53 14.55 14.41
C LYS A 32 -5.52 14.44 15.54
N TYR A 33 -4.26 14.78 15.28
CA TYR A 33 -3.16 14.65 16.24
C TYR A 33 -2.21 15.84 16.12
N PRO A 34 -2.61 17.02 16.61
CA PRO A 34 -1.83 18.24 16.44
C PRO A 34 -0.51 18.12 17.20
N SER A 35 0.58 18.45 16.52
CA SER A 35 1.89 18.64 17.16
C SER A 35 2.66 19.74 16.45
N PHE A 36 3.48 20.47 17.21
CA PHE A 36 4.29 21.56 16.66
C PHE A 36 5.17 21.09 15.49
N ILE A 37 5.73 19.88 15.61
CA ILE A 37 6.64 19.34 14.60
C ILE A 37 5.92 18.96 13.30
N LYS A 38 4.63 18.61 13.37
CA LYS A 38 3.84 18.40 12.16
C LYS A 38 3.55 19.71 11.41
N LEU A 39 3.69 20.88 12.04
CA LEU A 39 3.63 22.16 11.31
C LEU A 39 4.74 22.27 10.26
N LEU A 40 5.86 21.56 10.42
CA LEU A 40 6.95 21.56 9.43
C LEU A 40 6.49 21.06 8.06
N PHE A 41 5.44 20.24 7.98
CA PHE A 41 4.85 19.80 6.72
C PHE A 41 4.05 20.90 6.00
N LEU A 42 3.78 22.05 6.64
CA LEU A 42 3.31 23.23 5.91
C LEU A 42 4.36 23.74 4.91
N ILE A 43 5.66 23.53 5.18
CA ILE A 43 6.74 23.94 4.27
C ILE A 43 6.62 23.24 2.91
N PRO A 44 6.60 21.89 2.80
CA PRO A 44 6.40 21.24 1.50
C PRO A 44 5.03 21.57 0.88
N VAL A 45 3.98 21.82 1.66
CA VAL A 45 2.67 22.24 1.12
C VAL A 45 2.76 23.62 0.45
N LEU A 46 3.32 24.61 1.13
CA LEU A 46 3.52 25.96 0.58
C LEU A 46 4.47 25.94 -0.61
N LEU A 47 5.54 25.14 -0.52
CA LEU A 47 6.45 24.94 -1.64
C LEU A 47 5.73 24.32 -2.84
N TYR A 48 4.83 23.36 -2.65
CA TYR A 48 4.03 22.79 -3.73
C TYR A 48 3.13 23.85 -4.37
N VAL A 49 2.44 24.67 -3.56
CA VAL A 49 1.59 25.76 -4.04
C VAL A 49 2.38 26.74 -4.90
N TYR A 50 3.56 27.14 -4.44
CA TYR A 50 4.45 28.06 -5.15
C TYR A 50 5.08 27.41 -6.40
N ALA A 51 5.63 26.20 -6.28
CA ALA A 51 6.36 25.53 -7.35
C ALA A 51 5.50 25.19 -8.57
N PHE A 52 4.19 25.00 -8.36
CA PHE A 52 3.25 24.55 -9.38
C PHE A 52 2.10 25.52 -9.64
N ASP A 53 2.17 26.76 -9.12
CA ASP A 53 1.17 27.82 -9.30
C ASP A 53 -0.26 27.34 -8.99
N ILE A 54 -0.46 26.79 -7.79
CA ILE A 54 -1.78 26.31 -7.35
C ILE A 54 -2.67 27.50 -7.00
N ASN A 55 -3.86 27.56 -7.61
CA ASN A 55 -4.82 28.63 -7.36
C ASN A 55 -5.25 28.66 -5.88
N PHE A 56 -5.16 29.83 -5.25
CA PHE A 56 -5.54 30.02 -3.85
C PHE A 56 -7.00 29.65 -3.53
N SER A 57 -7.92 29.78 -4.50
CA SER A 57 -9.30 29.30 -4.36
C SER A 57 -9.37 27.79 -4.10
N LEU A 58 -8.48 27.00 -4.72
CA LEU A 58 -8.39 25.57 -4.47
C LEU A 58 -7.87 25.27 -3.06
N VAL A 59 -6.88 26.05 -2.58
CA VAL A 59 -6.36 25.94 -1.21
C VAL A 59 -7.49 26.15 -0.20
N LYS A 60 -8.31 27.20 -0.37
CA LYS A 60 -9.48 27.45 0.49
C LYS A 60 -10.46 26.27 0.51
N LYS A 61 -10.78 25.72 -0.67
CA LYS A 61 -11.66 24.54 -0.77
C LYS A 61 -11.07 23.31 -0.07
N ALA A 62 -9.75 23.11 -0.19
CA ALA A 62 -9.05 22.02 0.47
C ALA A 62 -9.11 22.15 2.00
N VAL A 63 -8.85 23.35 2.54
CA VAL A 63 -8.98 23.65 3.98
C VAL A 63 -10.39 23.34 4.48
N LEU A 64 -11.41 23.86 3.79
CA LEU A 64 -12.81 23.66 4.19
C LEU A 64 -13.18 22.17 4.20
N LEU A 65 -12.80 21.44 3.16
CA LEU A 65 -13.07 20.00 3.06
C LEU A 65 -12.38 19.21 4.17
N SER A 66 -11.14 19.56 4.53
CA SER A 66 -10.41 18.90 5.62
C SER A 66 -11.06 19.13 6.98
N ILE A 67 -11.55 20.35 7.25
CA ILE A 67 -12.31 20.65 8.48
C ILE A 67 -13.59 19.83 8.52
N THR A 68 -14.35 19.77 7.42
CA THR A 68 -15.57 18.96 7.35
C THR A 68 -15.29 17.48 7.61
N LEU A 69 -14.27 16.91 6.98
CA LEU A 69 -13.88 15.51 7.21
C LEU A 69 -13.43 15.27 8.65
N TRP A 70 -12.67 16.19 9.23
CA TRP A 70 -12.27 16.11 10.63
C TRP A 70 -13.50 16.17 11.55
N LEU A 71 -14.45 17.07 11.31
CA LEU A 71 -15.67 17.19 12.12
C LEU A 71 -16.50 15.90 12.13
N ILE A 72 -16.57 15.18 11.00
CA ILE A 72 -17.27 13.90 10.91
C ILE A 72 -16.64 12.84 11.83
N THR A 73 -15.35 12.94 12.16
CA THR A 73 -14.69 11.98 13.06
C THR A 73 -15.10 12.09 14.52
N PHE A 74 -15.76 13.18 14.93
CA PHE A 74 -16.34 13.29 16.28
C PHE A 74 -17.63 12.47 16.45
N VAL A 75 -18.24 12.03 15.35
CA VAL A 75 -19.28 11.01 15.39
C VAL A 75 -18.61 9.70 15.81
N PRO A 76 -19.18 8.92 16.75
CA PRO A 76 -18.59 7.66 17.22
C PRO A 76 -18.58 6.62 16.09
N LEU A 77 -17.52 6.69 15.28
CA LEU A 77 -17.24 5.77 14.19
C LEU A 77 -16.26 4.69 14.66
N PRO A 78 -16.39 3.45 14.19
CA PRO A 78 -15.47 2.38 14.54
C PRO A 78 -14.05 2.67 14.02
N LYS A 79 -13.06 2.55 14.92
CA LYS A 79 -11.62 2.75 14.61
C LYS A 79 -11.14 1.78 13.53
N VAL A 80 -10.36 2.28 12.58
CA VAL A 80 -9.80 1.47 11.46
C VAL A 80 -8.30 1.28 11.61
N GLU A 81 -7.88 0.07 11.97
CA GLU A 81 -6.44 -0.25 12.03
C GLU A 81 -5.92 -0.76 10.67
N SER A 82 -6.61 -1.73 10.04
CA SER A 82 -6.16 -2.34 8.78
C SER A 82 -7.27 -2.88 7.85
N THR A 83 -8.47 -3.04 8.39
CA THR A 83 -9.65 -3.63 7.71
C THR A 83 -10.83 -2.72 7.96
N TYR A 84 -11.73 -2.58 6.98
CA TYR A 84 -12.92 -1.77 7.20
C TYR A 84 -13.82 -2.46 8.23
N PRO A 85 -14.27 -1.75 9.28
CA PRO A 85 -15.50 -2.08 9.98
C PRO A 85 -16.66 -1.73 9.03
N SER A 86 -16.76 -2.42 7.91
CA SER A 86 -17.86 -2.21 6.97
C SER A 86 -19.13 -2.78 7.59
N LEU A 87 -20.26 -2.08 7.42
CA LEU A 87 -21.58 -2.65 7.68
C LEU A 87 -21.71 -4.03 7.02
N LEU A 88 -21.11 -4.19 5.84
CA LEU A 88 -20.99 -5.46 5.12
C LEU A 88 -20.34 -6.56 5.96
N ASN A 89 -19.23 -6.33 6.66
CA ASN A 89 -18.59 -7.34 7.50
C ASN A 89 -19.45 -7.77 8.70
N ARG A 90 -20.39 -6.91 9.13
CA ARG A 90 -21.37 -7.20 10.18
C ARG A 90 -22.49 -8.12 9.70
N TYR A 91 -22.86 -8.04 8.42
CA TYR A 91 -23.94 -8.84 7.81
C TYR A 91 -23.44 -10.03 6.96
N PHE A 92 -22.22 -9.95 6.45
CA PHE A 92 -21.60 -10.92 5.55
C PHE A 92 -20.09 -10.95 5.80
N SER A 93 -19.62 -11.99 6.48
CA SER A 93 -18.19 -12.18 6.76
C SER A 93 -17.65 -13.46 6.07
N PRO A 94 -17.49 -13.46 4.73
CA PRO A 94 -16.88 -14.57 4.00
C PRO A 94 -15.51 -14.94 4.54
N HIS A 95 -14.75 -13.93 4.99
CA HIS A 95 -13.43 -14.10 5.57
C HIS A 95 -13.44 -15.10 6.73
N LYS A 96 -14.37 -14.98 7.69
CA LYS A 96 -14.42 -15.90 8.84
C LYS A 96 -14.69 -17.35 8.44
N HIS A 97 -15.68 -17.55 7.56
CA HIS A 97 -16.03 -18.88 7.06
C HIS A 97 -14.87 -19.51 6.30
N LEU A 98 -14.19 -18.72 5.49
CA LEU A 98 -13.07 -19.18 4.69
C LEU A 98 -11.84 -19.50 5.55
N ILE A 99 -11.57 -18.73 6.62
CA ILE A 99 -10.53 -19.08 7.60
C ILE A 99 -10.88 -20.37 8.36
N SER A 100 -12.16 -20.60 8.71
CA SER A 100 -12.59 -21.87 9.32
C SER A 100 -12.33 -23.05 8.38
N PHE A 101 -12.76 -22.91 7.11
CA PHE A 101 -12.53 -23.92 6.08
C PHE A 101 -11.04 -24.26 5.92
N VAL A 102 -10.16 -23.24 5.89
CA VAL A 102 -8.71 -23.46 5.81
C VAL A 102 -8.18 -24.21 7.04
N LYS A 103 -8.67 -23.91 8.25
CA LYS A 103 -8.23 -24.63 9.46
C LYS A 103 -8.71 -26.07 9.53
N GLU A 104 -9.90 -26.35 8.99
CA GLU A 104 -10.50 -27.69 8.99
C GLU A 104 -9.87 -28.63 7.97
N ASN A 105 -9.34 -28.09 6.86
CA ASN A 105 -8.89 -28.89 5.72
C ASN A 105 -7.36 -28.94 5.53
N TYR A 106 -6.60 -28.19 6.33
CA TYR A 106 -5.14 -28.11 6.21
C TYR A 106 -4.46 -28.32 7.57
N SER A 107 -3.22 -28.80 7.56
CA SER A 107 -2.41 -28.87 8.80
C SER A 107 -2.21 -27.48 9.40
N GLU A 108 -1.95 -27.42 10.71
CA GLU A 108 -1.82 -26.15 11.45
C GLU A 108 -0.85 -25.17 10.77
N LYS A 109 0.36 -25.63 10.40
CA LYS A 109 1.37 -24.82 9.72
C LYS A 109 0.91 -24.32 8.35
N SER A 110 0.29 -25.20 7.56
CA SER A 110 -0.25 -24.88 6.23
C SER A 110 -1.40 -23.87 6.32
N SER A 111 -2.30 -24.09 7.28
CA SER A 111 -3.45 -23.23 7.54
C SER A 111 -3.02 -21.81 7.92
N GLU A 112 -1.99 -21.65 8.76
CA GLU A 112 -1.46 -20.34 9.15
C GLU A 112 -0.88 -19.60 7.94
N LEU A 113 -0.04 -20.25 7.14
CA LEU A 113 0.59 -19.58 6.00
C LEU A 113 -0.43 -19.23 4.92
N ILE A 114 -1.35 -20.14 4.59
CA ILE A 114 -2.43 -19.88 3.63
C ILE A 114 -3.28 -18.70 4.11
N SER A 115 -3.66 -18.69 5.40
CA SER A 115 -4.43 -17.61 6.00
C SER A 115 -3.71 -16.26 5.91
N LEU A 116 -2.41 -16.22 6.19
CA LEU A 116 -1.61 -15.00 6.08
C LEU A 116 -1.47 -14.53 4.62
N LEU A 117 -1.05 -15.43 3.73
CA LEU A 117 -0.66 -15.17 2.35
C LEU A 117 -1.86 -14.83 1.44
N LEU A 118 -2.95 -15.58 1.57
CA LEU A 118 -4.12 -15.47 0.69
C LEU A 118 -5.28 -14.67 1.28
N PHE A 119 -5.37 -14.53 2.60
CA PHE A 119 -6.58 -14.01 3.24
C PHE A 119 -6.33 -12.95 4.31
N ASN A 120 -5.07 -12.61 4.62
CA ASN A 120 -4.70 -11.61 5.63
C ASN A 120 -5.16 -11.96 7.06
N GLY A 121 -5.40 -13.25 7.34
CA GLY A 121 -5.91 -13.76 8.62
C GLY A 121 -4.81 -14.22 9.57
N GLY A 122 -5.10 -14.22 10.89
CA GLY A 122 -4.25 -14.86 11.90
C GLY A 122 -2.95 -14.13 12.27
N LYS A 123 -2.83 -12.83 11.96
CA LYS A 123 -1.59 -12.06 12.20
C LYS A 123 -1.12 -12.04 13.65
N ASP A 124 -2.05 -11.82 14.58
CA ASP A 124 -1.69 -11.61 15.99
C ASP A 124 -1.32 -12.92 16.70
N THR A 125 -1.82 -14.05 16.19
CA THR A 125 -1.63 -15.38 16.78
C THR A 125 -0.54 -16.19 16.09
N SER A 126 -0.24 -15.92 14.81
CA SER A 126 0.70 -16.73 14.04
C SER A 126 2.15 -16.53 14.44
N GLN A 127 2.85 -17.63 14.66
CA GLN A 127 4.30 -17.62 14.92
C GLN A 127 5.09 -17.22 13.68
N TYR A 128 4.65 -17.64 12.49
CA TYR A 128 5.28 -17.26 11.22
C TYR A 128 5.18 -15.76 10.94
N TYR A 129 4.07 -15.12 11.33
CA TYR A 129 3.95 -13.67 11.20
C TYR A 129 5.04 -12.90 11.97
N LYS A 130 5.38 -13.36 13.18
CA LYS A 130 6.48 -12.77 13.97
C LYS A 130 7.82 -12.93 13.26
N VAL A 131 8.10 -14.11 12.70
CA VAL A 131 9.32 -14.36 11.90
C VAL A 131 9.38 -13.43 10.69
N PHE A 132 8.27 -13.26 9.96
CA PHE A 132 8.22 -12.35 8.82
C PHE A 132 8.46 -10.89 9.23
N LYS A 133 7.95 -10.49 10.40
CA LYS A 133 8.16 -9.13 10.94
C LYS A 133 9.62 -8.92 11.31
N ASP A 134 10.24 -9.89 11.99
CA ASP A 134 11.67 -9.85 12.37
C ASP A 134 12.59 -9.76 11.14
N LEU A 135 12.22 -10.44 10.06
CA LEU A 135 12.95 -10.41 8.78
C LEU A 135 12.67 -9.17 7.93
N GLY A 136 11.71 -8.33 8.32
CA GLY A 136 11.28 -7.15 7.56
C GLY A 136 10.46 -7.47 6.30
N ILE A 137 9.95 -8.69 6.16
CA ILE A 137 9.22 -9.18 4.97
C ILE A 137 7.72 -9.40 5.22
N ALA A 138 7.20 -9.08 6.41
CA ALA A 138 5.78 -9.24 6.75
C ALA A 138 4.82 -8.60 5.74
N HIS A 139 5.22 -7.50 5.11
CA HIS A 139 4.42 -6.80 4.10
C HIS A 139 4.38 -7.52 2.73
N LEU A 140 5.30 -8.45 2.47
CA LEU A 140 5.27 -9.34 1.30
C LEU A 140 4.28 -10.49 1.50
N VAL A 141 4.13 -10.96 2.73
CA VAL A 141 3.24 -12.10 3.06
C VAL A 141 1.84 -11.64 3.43
N CYS A 142 1.68 -10.44 4.00
CA CYS A 142 0.34 -9.87 4.18
C CYS A 142 -0.26 -9.42 2.85
N ILE A 143 -1.57 -9.61 2.70
CA ILE A 143 -2.28 -9.04 1.56
C ILE A 143 -2.03 -7.55 1.46
N SER A 144 -1.64 -7.17 0.25
CA SER A 144 -1.27 -5.82 -0.15
C SER A 144 -1.77 -5.59 -1.57
N GLY A 145 -1.69 -4.35 -2.06
CA GLY A 145 -2.10 -4.04 -3.43
C GLY A 145 -1.31 -4.81 -4.51
N PHE A 146 -0.14 -5.33 -4.15
CA PHE A 146 0.65 -6.21 -5.00
C PHE A 146 -0.09 -7.53 -5.31
N HIS A 147 -0.69 -8.17 -4.31
CA HIS A 147 -1.41 -9.43 -4.45
C HIS A 147 -2.61 -9.31 -5.40
N PHE A 148 -3.42 -8.25 -5.26
CA PHE A 148 -4.50 -7.95 -6.21
C PHE A 148 -3.99 -7.69 -7.63
N SER A 149 -2.81 -7.07 -7.76
CA SER A 149 -2.16 -6.88 -9.06
C SER A 149 -1.66 -8.19 -9.66
N LEU A 150 -1.19 -9.14 -8.84
CA LEU A 150 -0.82 -10.49 -9.28
C LEU A 150 -2.04 -11.27 -9.77
N ILE A 151 -3.14 -11.26 -9.02
CA ILE A 151 -4.41 -11.90 -9.42
C ILE A 151 -4.82 -11.39 -10.81
N SER A 152 -4.80 -10.07 -11.02
CA SER A 152 -5.12 -9.47 -12.31
C SER A 152 -4.22 -9.99 -13.45
N LYS A 153 -2.92 -10.19 -13.18
CA LYS A 153 -1.97 -10.72 -14.17
C LYS A 153 -2.22 -12.20 -14.45
N VAL A 154 -2.45 -13.01 -13.43
CA VAL A 154 -2.76 -14.44 -13.56
C VAL A 154 -4.00 -14.63 -14.44
N ILE A 155 -5.07 -13.88 -14.18
CA ILE A 155 -6.30 -13.92 -15.00
C ILE A 155 -5.98 -13.58 -16.46
N LYS A 156 -5.23 -12.51 -16.74
CA LYS A 156 -4.87 -12.12 -18.11
C LYS A 156 -4.09 -13.23 -18.85
N THR A 157 -3.16 -13.87 -18.14
CA THR A 157 -2.38 -14.98 -18.69
C THR A 157 -3.27 -16.20 -19.00
N LEU A 158 -4.16 -16.57 -18.08
CA LEU A 158 -5.05 -17.72 -18.25
C LEU A 158 -6.06 -17.53 -19.39
N PHE A 159 -6.58 -16.32 -19.58
CA PHE A 159 -7.56 -16.01 -20.63
C PHE A 159 -6.92 -15.46 -21.91
N LEU A 160 -5.59 -15.64 -22.08
CA LEU A 160 -4.84 -15.31 -23.29
C LEU A 160 -5.13 -13.91 -23.86
N GLY A 161 -5.41 -12.91 -23.02
CA GLY A 161 -5.67 -11.56 -23.52
C GLY A 161 -7.07 -11.30 -24.07
N ILE A 162 -8.06 -12.20 -23.88
CA ILE A 162 -9.44 -11.98 -24.39
C ILE A 162 -10.08 -10.79 -23.66
N ARG A 163 -9.91 -9.60 -24.24
CA ARG A 163 -10.22 -8.29 -23.62
C ARG A 163 -11.64 -8.18 -23.06
N ARG A 164 -12.63 -8.81 -23.69
CA ARG A 164 -14.03 -8.75 -23.22
C ARG A 164 -14.23 -9.51 -21.92
N ILE A 165 -13.67 -10.72 -21.82
CA ILE A 165 -13.74 -11.56 -20.62
C ILE A 165 -12.94 -10.90 -19.50
N GLU A 166 -11.73 -10.42 -19.79
CA GLU A 166 -10.88 -9.75 -18.79
C GLU A 166 -11.54 -8.51 -18.16
N LYS A 167 -12.20 -7.69 -18.98
CA LYS A 167 -12.88 -6.46 -18.52
C LYS A 167 -13.99 -6.74 -17.51
N LEU A 168 -14.65 -7.91 -17.60
CA LEU A 168 -15.70 -8.30 -16.68
C LEU A 168 -15.14 -9.12 -15.50
N LEU A 169 -14.30 -10.11 -15.80
CA LEU A 169 -13.83 -11.09 -14.84
C LEU A 169 -12.86 -10.49 -13.82
N ILE A 170 -11.94 -9.62 -14.23
CA ILE A 170 -10.95 -9.03 -13.32
C ILE A 170 -11.65 -8.22 -12.21
N PRO A 171 -12.56 -7.28 -12.50
CA PRO A 171 -13.30 -6.59 -11.45
C PRO A 171 -14.06 -7.54 -10.52
N VAL A 172 -14.77 -8.54 -11.07
CA VAL A 172 -15.56 -9.50 -10.27
C VAL A 172 -14.66 -10.28 -9.32
N VAL A 173 -13.57 -10.88 -9.81
CA VAL A 173 -12.66 -11.67 -8.99
C VAL A 173 -12.00 -10.81 -7.92
N LEU A 174 -11.59 -9.58 -8.23
CA LEU A 174 -10.95 -8.71 -7.24
C LEU A 174 -11.93 -8.22 -6.17
N VAL A 175 -13.20 -7.99 -6.49
CA VAL A 175 -14.23 -7.65 -5.49
C VAL A 175 -14.47 -8.82 -4.55
N LEU A 176 -14.59 -10.04 -5.08
CA LEU A 176 -14.69 -11.27 -4.28
C LEU A 176 -13.43 -11.47 -3.42
N TRP A 177 -12.25 -11.29 -4.00
CA TRP A 177 -11.00 -11.44 -3.26
C TRP A 177 -10.84 -10.37 -2.17
N TRP A 178 -11.37 -9.18 -2.39
CA TRP A 178 -11.36 -8.12 -1.39
C TRP A 178 -12.21 -8.47 -0.16
N SER A 179 -13.35 -9.15 -0.34
CA SER A 179 -14.16 -9.63 0.78
C SER A 179 -13.47 -10.79 1.52
N PHE A 180 -12.82 -11.72 0.80
CA PHE A 180 -12.01 -12.79 1.42
C PHE A 180 -10.79 -12.25 2.16
N ALA A 181 -10.22 -11.14 1.70
CA ALA A 181 -9.13 -10.42 2.35
C ALA A 181 -9.59 -9.48 3.48
N ASN A 182 -10.77 -9.73 4.06
CA ASN A 182 -11.39 -8.95 5.13
C ASN A 182 -11.49 -7.44 4.82
N TYR A 183 -11.85 -7.10 3.59
CA TYR A 183 -11.95 -5.72 3.11
C TYR A 183 -10.67 -4.90 3.40
N SER A 184 -9.50 -5.46 3.10
CA SER A 184 -8.22 -4.78 3.34
C SER A 184 -8.12 -3.43 2.60
N ILE A 185 -7.54 -2.41 3.25
CA ILE A 185 -7.32 -1.08 2.64
C ILE A 185 -6.49 -1.14 1.35
N PRO A 186 -5.38 -1.92 1.27
CA PRO A 186 -4.63 -2.07 0.04
C PRO A 186 -5.44 -2.67 -1.12
N GLY A 187 -6.43 -3.52 -0.82
CA GLY A 187 -7.38 -4.03 -1.80
C GLY A 187 -8.33 -2.96 -2.32
N LEU A 188 -8.86 -2.10 -1.44
CA LEU A 188 -9.68 -0.96 -1.85
C LEU A 188 -8.93 -0.06 -2.84
N ARG A 189 -7.66 0.27 -2.58
CA ARG A 189 -6.84 1.07 -3.49
C ARG A 189 -6.86 0.50 -4.91
N VAL A 190 -6.64 -0.80 -5.05
CA VAL A 190 -6.59 -1.45 -6.37
C VAL A 190 -7.96 -1.44 -7.03
N LEU A 191 -9.03 -1.68 -6.28
CA LEU A 191 -10.40 -1.60 -6.80
C LEU A 191 -10.73 -0.20 -7.29
N LEU A 192 -10.44 0.84 -6.51
CA LEU A 192 -10.65 2.23 -6.91
C LEU A 192 -9.87 2.58 -8.18
N GLU A 193 -8.62 2.11 -8.32
CA GLU A 193 -7.82 2.29 -9.53
C GLU A 193 -8.41 1.59 -10.77
N ILE A 194 -9.26 0.58 -10.59
CA ILE A 194 -9.96 -0.10 -11.70
C ILE A 194 -11.22 0.67 -12.10
N PHE A 195 -12.01 1.10 -11.12
CA PHE A 195 -13.32 1.71 -11.37
C PHE A 195 -13.25 3.21 -11.72
N ILE A 196 -12.17 3.92 -11.38
CA ILE A 196 -12.01 5.33 -11.71
C ILE A 196 -11.58 5.50 -13.18
N PRO A 197 -12.41 6.10 -14.06
CA PRO A 197 -12.14 6.21 -15.48
C PRO A 197 -11.22 7.41 -15.78
N ALA A 198 -9.99 7.37 -15.29
CA ALA A 198 -8.97 8.40 -15.54
C ALA A 198 -7.84 7.87 -16.43
N LYS A 199 -7.50 8.62 -17.48
CA LYS A 199 -6.38 8.30 -18.40
C LYS A 199 -5.02 8.45 -17.70
N SER A 200 -4.84 9.51 -16.90
CA SER A 200 -3.61 9.73 -16.12
C SER A 200 -3.58 8.85 -14.88
N ARG A 201 -2.41 8.28 -14.59
CA ARG A 201 -2.16 7.48 -13.38
C ARG A 201 -2.16 8.35 -12.13
N ILE A 202 -1.58 9.55 -12.19
CA ILE A 202 -1.62 10.51 -11.07
C ILE A 202 -3.07 10.89 -10.79
N ARG A 203 -3.85 11.25 -11.82
CA ARG A 203 -5.26 11.61 -11.64
C ARG A 203 -6.09 10.49 -11.02
N ARG A 204 -5.86 9.26 -11.47
CA ARG A 204 -6.53 8.06 -10.94
C ARG A 204 -6.17 7.82 -9.48
N TRP A 205 -4.89 7.94 -9.14
CA TRP A 205 -4.41 7.82 -7.77
C TRP A 205 -5.03 8.89 -6.87
N SER A 206 -4.99 10.15 -7.30
CA SER A 206 -5.57 11.29 -6.57
C SER A 206 -7.06 11.11 -6.33
N ALA A 207 -7.81 10.74 -7.38
CA ALA A 207 -9.24 10.45 -7.23
C ALA A 207 -9.49 9.27 -6.27
N SER A 208 -8.65 8.23 -6.29
CA SER A 208 -8.76 7.10 -5.36
C SER A 208 -8.57 7.55 -3.90
N VAL A 209 -7.60 8.43 -3.64
CA VAL A 209 -7.39 9.04 -2.32
C VAL A 209 -8.61 9.85 -1.89
N LEU A 210 -9.16 10.69 -2.76
CA LEU A 210 -10.30 11.56 -2.44
C LEU A 210 -11.61 10.80 -2.22
N ILE A 211 -11.80 9.66 -2.88
CA ILE A 211 -12.99 8.81 -2.73
C ILE A 211 -12.88 7.93 -1.48
N SER A 212 -11.68 7.61 -1.02
CA SER A 212 -11.44 6.68 0.10
C SER A 212 -12.23 6.99 1.39
N PRO A 213 -12.42 8.26 1.82
CA PRO A 213 -13.23 8.60 3.00
C PRO A 213 -14.69 8.18 2.93
N VAL A 214 -15.24 7.96 1.73
CA VAL A 214 -16.61 7.46 1.55
C VAL A 214 -16.78 6.07 2.17
N PHE A 215 -15.71 5.26 2.18
CA PHE A 215 -15.72 3.93 2.79
C PHE A 215 -15.49 3.99 4.30
N ASN A 216 -14.60 4.87 4.75
CA ASN A 216 -14.43 5.23 6.16
C ASN A 216 -13.64 6.53 6.27
N VAL A 217 -14.18 7.53 6.98
CA VAL A 217 -13.53 8.84 7.12
C VAL A 217 -12.21 8.76 7.88
N GLU A 218 -12.06 7.81 8.81
CA GLU A 218 -10.80 7.60 9.54
C GLU A 218 -9.69 6.93 8.72
N ILE A 219 -9.95 6.54 7.47
CA ILE A 219 -9.00 5.78 6.65
C ILE A 219 -7.63 6.45 6.54
N TYR A 220 -7.58 7.79 6.51
CA TYR A 220 -6.32 8.53 6.40
C TYR A 220 -5.42 8.39 7.63
N ALA A 221 -5.97 8.03 8.79
CA ALA A 221 -5.19 7.74 9.98
C ALA A 221 -4.62 6.30 9.98
N SER A 222 -5.04 5.43 9.06
CA SER A 222 -4.54 4.05 9.01
C SER A 222 -3.15 3.97 8.39
N TYR A 223 -2.22 3.30 9.07
CA TYR A 223 -0.89 2.99 8.51
C TYR A 223 -0.97 2.19 7.20
N SER A 224 -1.95 1.31 7.06
CA SER A 224 -2.14 0.51 5.84
C SER A 224 -2.50 1.41 4.65
N PHE A 225 -3.29 2.47 4.90
CA PHE A 225 -3.57 3.50 3.90
C PHE A 225 -2.31 4.26 3.53
N LEU A 226 -1.61 4.82 4.53
CA LEU A 226 -0.42 5.63 4.31
C LEU A 226 0.65 4.87 3.53
N LEU A 227 0.93 3.63 3.91
CA LEU A 227 1.91 2.81 3.18
C LEU A 227 1.42 2.47 1.77
N SER A 228 0.20 1.93 1.63
CA SER A 228 -0.24 1.44 0.32
C SER A 228 -0.42 2.56 -0.71
N PHE A 229 -0.96 3.71 -0.32
CA PHE A 229 -1.21 4.81 -1.25
C PHE A 229 0.08 5.59 -1.54
N PHE A 230 0.90 5.93 -0.55
CA PHE A 230 2.14 6.68 -0.83
C PHE A 230 3.18 5.83 -1.56
N ILE A 231 3.33 4.53 -1.26
CA ILE A 231 4.21 3.66 -2.06
C ILE A 231 3.76 3.65 -3.53
N SER A 232 2.45 3.56 -3.78
CA SER A 232 1.91 3.66 -5.14
C SER A 232 2.22 5.00 -5.80
N LEU A 233 2.14 6.11 -5.06
CA LEU A 233 2.49 7.43 -5.58
C LEU A 233 3.98 7.50 -5.95
N LEU A 234 4.88 7.06 -5.07
CA LEU A 234 6.32 7.02 -5.34
C LEU A 234 6.64 6.20 -6.60
N LEU A 235 5.98 5.07 -6.78
CA LEU A 235 6.11 4.25 -7.99
C LEU A 235 5.57 4.95 -9.25
N ILE A 236 4.53 5.76 -9.14
CA ILE A 236 4.01 6.55 -10.26
C ILE A 236 5.03 7.63 -10.64
N LEU A 237 5.54 8.39 -9.67
CA LEU A 237 6.54 9.46 -9.88
C LEU A 237 7.80 8.91 -10.56
N VAL A 238 8.35 7.79 -10.07
CA VAL A 238 9.56 7.19 -10.67
C VAL A 238 9.33 6.70 -12.10
N LYS A 239 8.11 6.23 -12.42
CA LYS A 239 7.80 5.80 -13.80
C LYS A 239 7.83 6.96 -14.79
N GLU A 240 7.55 8.17 -14.33
CA GLU A 240 7.57 9.39 -15.15
C GLU A 240 8.98 9.91 -15.42
N TYR A 241 9.98 9.46 -14.65
CA TYR A 241 11.38 9.85 -14.84
C TYR A 241 11.89 9.42 -16.22
N ASN A 242 12.67 10.29 -16.87
CA ASN A 242 13.29 9.99 -18.16
C ASN A 242 14.62 9.24 -17.98
N CYS A 243 14.56 8.01 -17.47
CA CYS A 243 15.73 7.14 -17.32
C CYS A 243 15.45 5.70 -17.77
N ASN A 244 16.51 4.89 -17.88
CA ASN A 244 16.39 3.48 -18.26
C ASN A 244 15.65 2.64 -17.19
N SER A 245 15.20 1.44 -17.57
CA SER A 245 14.39 0.57 -16.71
C SER A 245 15.08 0.18 -15.40
N ILE A 246 16.39 -0.08 -15.45
CA ILE A 246 17.20 -0.44 -14.28
C ILE A 246 17.26 0.73 -13.30
N SER A 247 17.54 1.94 -13.79
CA SER A 247 17.57 3.15 -12.97
C SER A 247 16.21 3.41 -12.33
N LYS A 248 15.10 3.25 -13.07
CA LYS A 248 13.74 3.36 -12.50
C LYS A 248 13.52 2.36 -11.37
N MET A 249 13.94 1.12 -11.56
CA MET A 249 13.82 0.10 -10.53
C MET A 249 14.61 0.47 -9.27
N MET A 250 15.88 0.88 -9.42
CA MET A 250 16.72 1.31 -8.30
C MET A 250 16.13 2.52 -7.56
N TRP A 251 15.65 3.54 -8.31
CA TRP A 251 15.00 4.72 -7.71
C TRP A 251 13.73 4.36 -6.96
N ALA A 252 12.88 3.49 -7.52
CA ALA A 252 11.68 3.02 -6.85
C ALA A 252 12.03 2.35 -5.52
N TYR A 253 13.00 1.44 -5.52
CA TYR A 253 13.45 0.76 -4.31
C TYR A 253 14.01 1.73 -3.28
N LEU A 254 14.85 2.68 -3.69
CA LEU A 254 15.45 3.66 -2.79
C LEU A 254 14.39 4.56 -2.13
N LEU A 255 13.46 5.10 -2.91
CA LEU A 255 12.40 5.98 -2.38
C LEU A 255 11.46 5.23 -1.44
N ILE A 256 11.08 3.99 -1.78
CA ILE A 256 10.25 3.16 -0.92
C ILE A 256 11.00 2.84 0.38
N PHE A 257 12.29 2.51 0.31
CA PHE A 257 13.11 2.22 1.48
C PHE A 257 13.20 3.42 2.42
N ILE A 258 13.53 4.62 1.90
CA ILE A 258 13.60 5.83 2.70
C ILE A 258 12.25 6.11 3.36
N PHE A 259 11.15 6.09 2.58
CA PHE A 259 9.82 6.38 3.08
C PHE A 259 9.37 5.39 4.17
N THR A 260 9.51 4.09 3.91
CA THR A 260 9.12 3.03 4.87
C THR A 260 9.98 3.08 6.13
N THR A 261 11.30 3.29 5.99
CA THR A 261 12.20 3.44 7.14
C THR A 261 11.77 4.62 8.01
N LEU A 262 11.56 5.81 7.43
CA LEU A 262 11.16 6.99 8.19
C LEU A 262 9.81 6.81 8.90
N ILE A 263 8.87 6.04 8.34
CA ILE A 263 7.59 5.74 8.98
C ILE A 263 7.73 4.74 10.14
N PHE A 264 8.53 3.67 9.98
CA PHE A 264 8.59 2.57 10.94
C PHE A 264 9.68 2.72 12.01
N LEU A 265 10.75 3.45 11.72
CA LEU A 265 11.86 3.66 12.64
C LEU A 265 11.44 4.20 14.03
N PRO A 266 10.52 5.17 14.17
CA PRO A 266 10.13 5.67 15.49
C PRO A 266 9.31 4.67 16.31
N ILE A 267 8.71 3.67 15.66
CA ILE A 267 7.91 2.61 16.31
C ILE A 267 8.83 1.48 16.77
N HIS A 268 9.73 1.03 15.91
CA HIS A 268 10.50 -0.18 16.15
C HIS A 268 11.92 0.09 16.67
N ARG A 269 12.43 1.32 16.53
CA ARG A 269 13.81 1.69 16.87
C ARG A 269 14.87 0.74 16.29
N LYS A 270 14.54 0.14 15.15
CA LYS A 270 15.30 -0.92 14.51
C LYS A 270 15.42 -0.61 13.02
N ILE A 271 16.63 -0.66 12.51
CA ILE A 271 16.89 -0.60 11.06
C ILE A 271 17.28 -2.00 10.62
N HIS A 272 16.45 -2.58 9.77
CA HIS A 272 16.70 -3.86 9.15
C HIS A 272 17.35 -3.62 7.79
N PHE A 273 18.65 -3.32 7.72
CA PHE A 273 19.31 -3.10 6.42
C PHE A 273 19.21 -4.34 5.51
N LEU A 274 19.25 -5.53 6.12
CA LEU A 274 18.99 -6.80 5.47
C LEU A 274 17.56 -6.93 4.92
N SER A 275 16.58 -6.13 5.38
CA SER A 275 15.23 -6.15 4.81
C SER A 275 15.25 -5.79 3.31
N PHE A 276 16.25 -5.03 2.83
CA PHE A 276 16.41 -4.72 1.41
C PHE A 276 16.81 -5.94 0.57
N PHE A 277 17.80 -6.69 1.06
CA PHE A 277 18.26 -7.92 0.42
C PHE A 277 17.20 -9.02 0.55
N ASN A 278 16.61 -9.15 1.75
CA ASN A 278 15.50 -10.05 2.02
C ASN A 278 14.32 -9.74 1.10
N LEU A 279 13.97 -8.47 0.88
CA LEU A 279 12.90 -8.13 -0.05
C LEU A 279 13.20 -8.63 -1.46
N SER A 280 14.39 -8.35 -1.99
CA SER A 280 14.76 -8.77 -3.35
C SER A 280 14.80 -10.30 -3.50
N LEU A 281 15.26 -11.00 -2.46
CA LEU A 281 15.35 -12.46 -2.43
C LEU A 281 13.99 -13.14 -2.25
N PHE A 282 13.21 -12.69 -1.27
CA PHE A 282 11.94 -13.31 -0.90
C PHE A 282 10.77 -12.85 -1.77
N PHE A 283 10.83 -11.67 -2.39
CA PHE A 283 9.78 -11.21 -3.29
C PHE A 283 9.43 -12.22 -4.40
N PRO A 284 10.38 -12.74 -5.20
CA PRO A 284 10.04 -13.73 -6.24
C PRO A 284 9.49 -15.03 -5.64
N ILE A 285 10.05 -15.48 -4.51
CA ILE A 285 9.62 -16.71 -3.83
C ILE A 285 8.18 -16.58 -3.32
N VAL A 286 7.88 -15.51 -2.58
CA VAL A 286 6.55 -15.22 -2.04
C VAL A 286 5.54 -14.98 -3.17
N SER A 287 5.95 -14.32 -4.25
CA SER A 287 5.10 -14.12 -5.43
C SER A 287 4.73 -15.44 -6.10
N ALA A 288 5.70 -16.34 -6.29
CA ALA A 288 5.48 -17.65 -6.87
C ALA A 288 4.59 -18.51 -5.96
N LEU A 289 4.85 -18.50 -4.64
CA LEU A 289 4.03 -19.19 -3.66
C LEU A 289 2.60 -18.67 -3.64
N PHE A 290 2.41 -17.34 -3.69
CA PHE A 290 1.08 -16.73 -3.77
C PHE A 290 0.33 -17.17 -5.03
N VAL A 291 0.98 -17.13 -6.20
CA VAL A 291 0.35 -17.54 -7.47
C VAL A 291 -0.01 -19.03 -7.43
N TYR A 292 0.88 -19.87 -6.93
CA TYR A 292 0.64 -21.30 -6.77
C TYR A 292 -0.58 -21.54 -5.86
N CYS A 293 -0.56 -20.99 -4.64
CA CYS A 293 -1.67 -21.13 -3.70
C CYS A 293 -2.98 -20.55 -4.25
N PHE A 294 -2.95 -19.40 -4.94
CA PHE A 294 -4.14 -18.82 -5.58
C PHE A 294 -4.77 -19.74 -6.63
N LEU A 295 -3.96 -20.44 -7.42
CA LEU A 295 -4.43 -21.36 -8.45
C LEU A 295 -4.90 -22.70 -7.87
N THR A 296 -4.20 -23.23 -6.86
CA THR A 296 -4.47 -24.57 -6.32
C THR A 296 -5.48 -24.58 -5.17
N PHE A 297 -5.70 -23.45 -4.48
CA PHE A 297 -6.62 -23.37 -3.35
C PHE A 297 -8.04 -23.86 -3.69
N TRP A 298 -8.50 -23.62 -4.92
CA TRP A 298 -9.83 -24.05 -5.39
C TRP A 298 -9.95 -25.56 -5.64
N CYS A 299 -8.81 -26.26 -5.71
CA CYS A 299 -8.74 -27.68 -6.03
C CYS A 299 -8.14 -28.44 -4.83
N VAL A 300 -8.94 -28.67 -3.80
CA VAL A 300 -8.56 -29.32 -2.52
C VAL A 300 -7.64 -30.56 -2.65
N PRO A 301 -7.81 -31.50 -3.61
CA PRO A 301 -6.89 -32.64 -3.73
C PRO A 301 -5.48 -32.29 -4.27
N LEU A 302 -5.28 -31.12 -4.90
CA LEU A 302 -3.96 -30.62 -5.33
C LEU A 302 -3.21 -29.89 -4.20
N SER A 303 -3.84 -29.76 -3.04
CA SER A 303 -3.38 -28.92 -1.94
C SER A 303 -2.35 -29.59 -1.02
N SER A 304 -2.21 -30.93 -1.08
CA SER A 304 -1.09 -31.65 -0.44
C SER A 304 0.28 -31.22 -0.99
N GLY A 305 0.34 -30.77 -2.25
CA GLY A 305 1.54 -30.17 -2.85
C GLY A 305 1.95 -28.83 -2.22
N ILE A 306 1.01 -28.12 -1.59
CA ILE A 306 1.30 -26.88 -0.85
C ILE A 306 2.24 -27.18 0.32
N GLU A 307 2.04 -28.30 1.03
CA GLU A 307 2.88 -28.66 2.18
C GLU A 307 4.34 -28.92 1.76
N TYR A 308 4.53 -29.63 0.65
CA TYR A 308 5.87 -29.90 0.07
C TYR A 308 6.59 -28.63 -0.37
N MET A 309 5.87 -27.68 -0.99
CA MET A 309 6.44 -26.40 -1.41
C MET A 309 6.72 -25.46 -0.23
N MET A 310 5.96 -25.60 0.86
CA MET A 310 6.08 -24.76 2.04
C MET A 310 7.25 -25.13 2.94
N HIS A 311 7.55 -26.41 3.11
CA HIS A 311 8.64 -26.86 4.00
C HIS A 311 10.01 -26.21 3.70
N PRO A 312 10.53 -26.18 2.46
CA PRO A 312 11.81 -25.53 2.16
C PRO A 312 11.75 -24.01 2.35
N PHE A 313 10.60 -23.38 2.07
CA PHE A 313 10.41 -21.95 2.30
C PHE A 313 10.51 -21.61 3.80
N LEU A 314 9.82 -22.36 4.65
CA LEU A 314 9.85 -22.19 6.10
C LEU A 314 11.26 -22.43 6.68
N PHE A 315 11.95 -23.46 6.20
CA PHE A 315 13.34 -23.73 6.59
C PHE A 315 14.29 -22.57 6.22
N LEU A 316 14.16 -22.02 5.01
CA LEU A 316 14.96 -20.87 4.59
C LEU A 316 14.70 -19.62 5.44
N LEU A 317 13.45 -19.43 5.87
CA LEU A 317 13.06 -18.30 6.71
C LEU A 317 13.63 -18.39 8.12
N GLU A 318 13.55 -19.56 8.75
CA GLU A 318 14.11 -19.78 10.08
C GLU A 318 15.62 -19.55 10.06
N LYS A 319 16.33 -20.12 9.07
CA LYS A 319 17.77 -19.90 8.91
C LYS A 319 18.12 -18.43 8.61
N ALA A 320 17.30 -17.73 7.83
CA ALA A 320 17.51 -16.31 7.56
C ALA A 320 17.31 -15.45 8.83
N ARG A 321 16.34 -15.83 9.69
CA ARG A 321 16.04 -15.12 10.93
C ARG A 321 17.21 -15.19 11.90
N ASP A 322 17.78 -16.37 12.09
CA ASP A 322 18.90 -16.58 13.02
C ASP A 322 20.15 -15.79 12.62
N ASN A 323 20.31 -15.51 11.32
CA ASN A 323 21.42 -14.73 10.78
C ASN A 323 21.12 -13.23 10.64
N ASN A 324 19.91 -12.78 10.97
CA ASN A 324 19.51 -11.39 10.76
C ASN A 324 20.05 -10.48 11.88
N LYS A 325 21.15 -9.78 11.63
CA LYS A 325 21.64 -8.74 12.53
C LYS A 325 20.76 -7.50 12.44
N VAL A 326 20.18 -7.09 13.57
CA VAL A 326 19.31 -5.91 13.69
C VAL A 326 20.09 -4.76 14.33
N PHE A 327 20.16 -3.62 13.65
CA PHE A 327 20.74 -2.40 14.22
C PHE A 327 19.69 -1.69 15.08
N GLN A 328 19.98 -1.48 16.36
CA GLN A 328 19.12 -0.72 17.27
C GLN A 328 19.53 0.75 17.24
N VAL A 329 18.53 1.64 17.17
CA VAL A 329 18.73 3.10 17.22
C VAL A 329 18.02 3.64 18.44
N HIS A 330 18.78 3.89 19.51
CA HIS A 330 18.21 4.22 20.82
C HIS A 330 17.55 5.60 20.89
N GLU A 331 18.05 6.56 20.09
CA GLU A 331 17.64 7.98 20.17
C GLU A 331 16.67 8.43 19.05
N TRP A 332 16.22 7.52 18.18
CA TRP A 332 15.33 7.92 17.08
C TRP A 332 13.87 8.09 17.52
N GLY A 333 13.42 9.34 17.63
CA GLY A 333 12.04 9.72 17.90
C GLY A 333 11.19 10.01 16.65
N TYR A 334 9.88 10.14 16.85
CA TYR A 334 8.93 10.58 15.81
C TYR A 334 9.31 11.93 15.20
N ASP A 335 9.93 12.80 15.99
CA ASP A 335 10.29 14.15 15.63
C ASP A 335 11.32 14.22 14.51
N TYR A 336 12.39 13.42 14.63
CA TYR A 336 13.37 13.25 13.55
C TYR A 336 12.73 12.65 12.31
N SER A 337 11.89 11.62 12.46
CA SER A 337 11.15 11.05 11.33
C SER A 337 10.31 12.08 10.58
N TYR A 338 9.56 12.92 11.28
CA TYR A 338 8.75 13.97 10.67
C TYR A 338 9.61 15.02 9.98
N PHE A 339 10.71 15.45 10.61
CA PHE A 339 11.66 16.38 10.00
C PHE A 339 12.25 15.82 8.69
N PHE A 340 12.76 14.58 8.71
CA PHE A 340 13.32 13.95 7.51
C PHE A 340 12.26 13.67 6.44
N LEU A 341 11.01 13.36 6.83
CA LEU A 341 9.90 13.24 5.87
C LEU A 341 9.56 14.58 5.21
N ALA A 342 9.66 15.69 5.94
CA ALA A 342 9.46 17.02 5.37
C ALA A 342 10.58 17.34 4.34
N LEU A 343 11.84 17.10 4.70
CA LEU A 343 12.98 17.25 3.77
C LEU A 343 12.84 16.33 2.55
N PHE A 344 12.46 15.07 2.75
CA PHE A 344 12.20 14.11 1.68
C PHE A 344 11.09 14.59 0.74
N SER A 345 10.02 15.17 1.30
CA SER A 345 8.91 15.75 0.51
C SER A 345 9.36 16.96 -0.30
N ILE A 346 10.16 17.86 0.28
CA ILE A 346 10.76 19.00 -0.42
C ILE A 346 11.64 18.53 -1.58
N PHE A 347 12.50 17.54 -1.34
CA PHE A 347 13.34 16.94 -2.36
C PHE A 347 12.50 16.37 -3.52
N LEU A 348 11.43 15.63 -3.22
CA LEU A 348 10.54 15.08 -4.24
C LEU A 348 9.84 16.17 -5.07
N ILE A 349 9.35 17.23 -4.43
CA ILE A 349 8.72 18.36 -5.11
C ILE A 349 9.70 19.04 -6.06
N MET A 350 10.90 19.36 -5.56
CA MET A 350 11.94 20.02 -6.35
C MET A 350 12.41 19.16 -7.52
N LYS A 351 12.65 17.88 -7.26
CA LYS A 351 13.06 16.93 -8.30
C LYS A 351 11.99 16.80 -9.38
N HIS A 352 10.72 16.64 -8.99
CA HIS A 352 9.64 16.49 -9.94
C HIS A 352 9.43 17.76 -10.78
N ARG A 353 9.54 18.95 -10.18
CA ARG A 353 9.52 20.22 -10.92
C ARG A 353 10.62 20.26 -11.99
N ARG A 354 11.85 19.89 -11.64
CA ARG A 354 12.99 19.88 -12.56
C ARG A 354 12.86 18.88 -13.71
N GLU A 355 12.03 17.86 -13.59
CA GLU A 355 11.81 16.90 -14.68
C GLU A 355 10.67 17.32 -15.60
N LEU A 356 9.79 18.21 -15.12
CA LEU A 356 8.71 18.80 -15.90
C LEU A 356 9.16 20.02 -16.73
N TYR A 357 10.17 20.75 -16.27
CA TYR A 357 10.77 21.92 -16.92
C TYR A 357 12.21 21.62 -17.30
#